data_AF-A0A3D5G4I7-F1
#
_entry.id   AF-A0A3D5G4I7-F1
#
_cell.length_a   1.000
_cell.length_b   1.000
_cell.length_c   1.000
_cell.angle_alpha   90.00
_cell.angle_beta   90.00
_cell.angle_gamma   90.00
#
_symmetry.space_group_name_H-M   'P 1'
#
loop_
_entity.id
_entity.type
_entity.pdbx_description
1 polymer ?
#
loop_
_entity_poly.entity_id
_entity_poly.type
_entity_poly.pdbx_seq_one_letter_code
_entity_poly.pdbx_strand_id
1 'polypeptide(L)'
;MNLTKGAVIRLTILFVLLGIGGAYSWQIMSNPASLAQSKLLEDIYVKGNYIEAFIWFCFAVGFALDALKTSGTTRIHRLITTLIFLLFGCSDIVEVQTGAWWSPWWLFVWKVSCGLSMMLLFWVYLRDRAFSNKP
;
A
#
# COMPACT_ATOMS: atom_id res chain seq x y z
N MET A 1 0.84 15.05 -19.87
CA MET A 1 1.14 15.23 -18.44
C MET A 1 2.65 15.27 -18.30
N ASN A 2 3.26 16.45 -18.12
CA ASN A 2 4.71 16.55 -18.02
C ASN A 2 5.13 16.20 -16.59
N LEU A 3 5.73 15.01 -16.38
CA LEU A 3 6.30 14.67 -15.09
C LEU A 3 7.40 15.68 -14.74
N THR A 4 7.37 16.18 -13.52
CA THR A 4 8.45 17.03 -13.02
C THR A 4 9.72 16.21 -12.89
N LYS A 5 10.89 16.82 -13.12
CA LYS A 5 12.20 16.12 -13.02
C LYS A 5 12.38 15.41 -11.68
N GLY A 6 11.88 16.00 -10.59
CA GLY A 6 11.89 15.39 -9.26
C GLY A 6 10.98 14.17 -9.12
N ALA A 7 9.83 14.15 -9.80
CA ALA A 7 8.95 12.98 -9.83
C ALA A 7 9.59 11.82 -10.59
N VAL A 8 10.25 12.11 -11.72
CA VAL A 8 10.99 11.11 -12.51
C VAL A 8 12.06 10.45 -11.65
N ILE A 9 12.91 11.24 -10.98
CA ILE A 9 14.00 10.71 -10.14
C ILE A 9 13.46 9.79 -9.02
N ARG A 10 12.39 10.21 -8.32
CA ARG A 10 11.80 9.41 -7.23
C ARG A 10 11.18 8.11 -7.74
N LEU A 11 10.49 8.14 -8.88
CA LEU A 11 9.94 6.95 -9.53
C LEU A 11 11.04 6.00 -9.99
N THR A 12 12.11 6.52 -10.57
CA THR A 12 13.26 5.70 -10.99
C THR A 12 13.92 5.02 -9.79
N ILE A 13 14.16 5.74 -8.69
CA ILE A 13 14.72 5.15 -7.46
C ILE A 13 13.80 4.03 -6.94
N LEU A 14 12.49 4.27 -6.90
CA LEU A 14 11.52 3.27 -6.47
C LEU A 14 11.56 2.01 -7.34
N PHE A 15 11.57 2.15 -8.68
CA PHE A 15 11.62 1.00 -9.59
C PHE A 15 12.93 0.22 -9.48
N VAL A 16 14.05 0.91 -9.27
CA VAL A 16 15.35 0.26 -9.02
C VAL A 16 15.33 -0.53 -7.72
N LEU A 17 14.81 0.04 -6.62
CA LEU A 17 14.70 -0.65 -5.34
C LEU A 17 13.77 -1.87 -5.42
N LEU A 18 12.63 -1.75 -6.12
CA LEU A 18 11.71 -2.85 -6.36
C LEU A 18 12.33 -3.95 -7.23
N GLY A 19 13.10 -3.58 -8.25
CA GLY A 19 13.82 -4.54 -9.11
C GLY A 19 14.91 -5.30 -8.35
N ILE A 20 15.70 -4.62 -7.53
CA ILE A 20 16.72 -5.23 -6.66
C ILE A 20 16.05 -6.15 -5.63
N GLY A 21 15.00 -5.67 -4.96
CA GLY A 21 14.23 -6.46 -3.99
C GLY A 21 13.60 -7.71 -4.61
N GLY A 22 13.05 -7.60 -5.82
CA GLY A 22 12.49 -8.72 -6.58
C GLY A 22 13.55 -9.76 -6.98
N ALA A 23 14.71 -9.33 -7.49
CA ALA A 23 15.79 -10.23 -7.87
C ALA A 23 16.38 -10.98 -6.66
N TYR A 24 16.56 -10.27 -5.53
CA TYR A 24 17.02 -10.87 -4.28
C TYR A 24 16.02 -11.90 -3.73
N SER A 25 14.72 -11.58 -3.79
CA SER A 25 13.64 -12.49 -3.37
C SER A 25 13.59 -13.75 -4.24
N TRP A 26 13.76 -13.61 -5.56
CA TRP A 26 13.80 -14.71 -6.51
C TRP A 26 14.94 -15.70 -6.21
N GLN A 27 16.12 -15.17 -5.86
CA GLN A 27 17.30 -15.98 -5.54
C GLN A 27 17.14 -16.77 -4.23
N ILE A 28 16.40 -16.24 -3.25
CA ILE A 28 16.08 -16.96 -2.01
C ILE A 28 15.08 -18.08 -2.27
N MET A 29 14.11 -17.87 -3.16
CA MET A 29 13.06 -18.84 -3.48
C MET A 29 13.53 -20.00 -4.37
N SER A 30 14.62 -19.83 -5.14
CA SER A 30 15.13 -20.86 -6.05
C SER A 30 15.96 -21.97 -5.38
N ASN A 31 16.28 -21.82 -4.09
CA ASN A 31 17.01 -22.83 -3.32
C ASN A 31 16.02 -23.69 -2.50
N PRO A 32 16.20 -25.02 -2.42
CA PRO A 32 15.32 -25.87 -1.62
C PRO A 32 15.42 -25.46 -0.14
N ALA A 33 14.30 -24.97 0.39
CA ALA A 33 14.27 -24.40 1.73
C ALA A 33 14.49 -25.48 2.79
N SER A 34 15.48 -25.27 3.66
CA SER A 34 15.59 -26.03 4.91
C SER A 34 14.41 -25.74 5.84
N LEU A 35 14.11 -26.62 6.80
CA LEU A 35 13.06 -26.39 7.81
C LEU A 35 13.28 -25.08 8.60
N ALA A 36 14.54 -24.68 8.81
CA ALA A 36 14.87 -23.41 9.44
C ALA A 36 14.52 -22.21 8.53
N GLN A 37 14.76 -22.35 7.22
CA GLN A 37 14.43 -21.33 6.23
C GLN A 37 12.92 -21.17 6.04
N SER A 38 12.15 -22.26 6.02
CA SER A 38 10.69 -22.17 5.92
C SER A 38 10.06 -21.46 7.12
N LYS A 39 10.53 -21.79 8.34
CA LYS A 39 10.10 -21.09 9.57
C LYS A 39 10.49 -19.62 9.55
N LEU A 40 11.70 -19.28 9.09
CA LEU A 40 12.12 -17.89 8.95
C LEU A 40 11.23 -17.12 7.96
N LEU A 41 10.90 -17.72 6.82
CA LEU A 41 10.02 -17.12 5.82
C LEU A 41 8.60 -16.91 6.36
N GLU A 42 8.06 -17.88 7.09
CA GLU A 42 6.76 -17.76 7.76
C GLU A 42 6.78 -16.65 8.82
N ASP A 43 7.82 -16.57 9.64
CA ASP A 43 8.00 -15.52 10.63
C ASP A 43 8.07 -14.12 9.99
N ILE A 44 8.82 -13.98 8.90
CA ILE A 44 8.93 -12.74 8.13
C ILE A 44 7.56 -12.39 7.53
N TYR A 45 6.85 -13.36 6.99
CA TYR A 45 5.52 -13.18 6.41
C TYR A 45 4.51 -12.68 7.43
N VAL A 46 4.41 -13.34 8.59
CA VAL A 46 3.46 -13.00 9.66
C VAL A 46 3.80 -11.63 10.27
N LYS A 47 5.06 -11.42 10.68
CA LYS A 47 5.47 -10.16 11.30
C LYS A 47 5.42 -9.01 10.30
N GLY A 48 5.80 -9.25 9.05
CA GLY A 48 5.74 -8.29 7.96
C GLY A 48 4.32 -7.76 7.76
N ASN A 49 3.34 -8.65 7.59
CA ASN A 49 1.94 -8.27 7.41
C ASN A 49 1.38 -7.48 8.61
N TYR A 50 1.74 -7.84 9.86
CA TYR A 50 1.31 -7.05 11.03
C TYR A 50 1.93 -5.64 11.06
N ILE A 51 3.20 -5.51 10.67
CA ILE A 51 3.86 -4.21 10.56
C ILE A 51 3.20 -3.37 9.44
N GLU A 52 2.90 -3.99 8.30
CA GLU A 52 2.18 -3.35 7.20
C GLU A 52 0.80 -2.87 7.66
N ALA A 53 0.00 -3.72 8.30
CA ALA A 53 -1.29 -3.36 8.89
C ALA A 53 -1.20 -2.13 9.81
N PHE A 54 -0.20 -2.12 10.70
CA PHE A 54 0.06 -0.98 11.60
C PHE A 54 0.36 0.30 10.83
N ILE A 55 1.23 0.24 9.81
CA ILE A 55 1.56 1.39 8.96
C ILE A 55 0.29 1.92 8.27
N TRP A 56 -0.55 1.05 7.73
CA TRP A 56 -1.80 1.46 7.08
C TRP A 56 -2.77 2.11 8.08
N PHE A 57 -2.87 1.61 9.31
CA PHE A 57 -3.65 2.27 10.35
C PHE A 57 -3.10 3.64 10.73
N CYS A 58 -1.78 3.81 10.79
CA CYS A 58 -1.18 5.13 11.00
C CYS A 58 -1.58 6.12 9.89
N PHE A 59 -1.59 5.69 8.63
CA PHE A 59 -2.08 6.52 7.52
C PHE A 59 -3.58 6.84 7.67
N ALA A 60 -4.40 5.84 8.00
CA ALA A 60 -5.83 6.04 8.21
C ALA A 60 -6.12 7.09 9.29
N VAL A 61 -5.42 7.00 10.43
CA VAL A 61 -5.49 7.98 11.53
C VAL A 61 -5.03 9.36 11.05
N GLY A 62 -3.90 9.46 10.34
CA GLY A 62 -3.39 10.71 9.80
C GLY A 62 -4.43 11.42 8.91
N PHE A 63 -5.05 10.68 7.99
CA PHE A 63 -6.12 11.22 7.14
C PHE A 63 -7.40 11.56 7.92
N ALA A 64 -7.72 10.80 8.96
CA ALA A 64 -8.89 11.08 9.81
C ALA A 64 -8.71 12.40 10.56
N LEU A 65 -7.52 12.62 11.13
CA LEU A 65 -7.17 13.87 11.81
C LEU A 65 -7.12 15.07 10.85
N ASP A 66 -6.66 14.86 9.61
CA ASP A 66 -6.69 15.90 8.57
C ASP A 66 -8.13 16.22 8.12
N ALA A 67 -9.02 15.21 8.08
CA ALA A 67 -10.43 15.39 7.77
C ALA A 67 -11.16 16.29 8.79
N LEU A 68 -10.70 16.34 10.04
CA LEU A 68 -11.27 17.23 11.07
C LEU A 68 -10.97 18.71 10.80
N LYS A 69 -9.90 19.01 10.05
CA LYS A 69 -9.45 20.37 9.74
C LYS A 69 -9.94 20.88 8.37
N THR A 70 -10.57 20.02 7.59
CA THR A 70 -11.00 20.31 6.22
C THR A 70 -12.52 20.31 6.10
N SER A 71 -13.06 20.94 5.06
CA SER A 71 -14.50 21.01 4.80
C SER A 71 -14.81 20.67 3.33
N GLY A 72 -16.11 20.49 3.04
CA GLY A 72 -16.59 20.20 1.69
C GLY A 72 -16.04 18.90 1.08
N THR A 73 -15.81 18.92 -0.23
CA THR A 73 -15.36 17.76 -1.01
C THR A 73 -14.02 17.21 -0.54
N THR A 74 -13.10 18.06 -0.08
CA THR A 74 -11.80 17.63 0.46
C THR A 74 -11.97 16.75 1.69
N ARG A 75 -12.88 17.11 2.60
CA ARG A 75 -13.17 16.29 3.78
C ARG A 75 -13.70 14.92 3.39
N ILE A 76 -14.58 14.85 2.39
CA ILE A 76 -15.13 13.59 1.88
C ILE A 76 -14.00 12.70 1.34
N HIS A 77 -13.13 13.24 0.48
CA HIS A 77 -11.98 12.48 -0.03
C HIS A 77 -11.07 11.98 1.08
N ARG A 78 -10.82 12.78 2.13
CA ARG A 78 -10.02 12.37 3.29
C ARG A 78 -10.67 11.23 4.07
N LEU A 79 -11.97 11.30 4.33
CA LEU A 79 -12.70 10.23 5.01
C LEU A 79 -12.74 8.92 4.19
N ILE A 80 -12.95 9.01 2.88
CA ILE A 80 -12.87 7.84 1.99
C ILE A 80 -11.46 7.25 2.03
N THR A 81 -10.43 8.09 1.99
CA THR A 81 -9.02 7.67 2.08
C THR A 81 -8.77 6.94 3.41
N THR A 82 -9.20 7.50 4.54
CA THR A 82 -9.13 6.85 5.86
C THR A 82 -9.77 5.46 5.85
N LEU A 83 -10.98 5.34 5.30
CA LEU A 83 -11.69 4.07 5.26
C LEU A 83 -10.91 3.04 4.43
N ILE A 84 -10.38 3.42 3.27
CA ILE A 84 -9.62 2.51 2.39
C ILE A 84 -8.34 2.03 3.07
N PHE A 85 -7.56 2.92 3.70
CA PHE A 85 -6.35 2.51 4.41
C PHE A 85 -6.65 1.61 5.59
N LEU A 86 -7.75 1.87 6.33
CA LEU A 86 -8.19 1.01 7.41
C LEU A 86 -8.60 -0.37 6.89
N LEU A 87 -9.40 -0.43 5.83
CA LEU A 87 -9.79 -1.68 5.20
C LEU A 87 -8.59 -2.46 4.66
N PHE A 88 -7.61 -1.79 4.06
CA PHE A 88 -6.40 -2.45 3.58
C PHE A 88 -5.57 -3.02 4.73
N GLY A 89 -5.36 -2.27 5.80
CA GLY A 89 -4.68 -2.79 7.00
C GLY A 89 -5.41 -3.97 7.64
N CYS A 90 -6.74 -3.97 7.66
CA CYS A 90 -7.51 -5.15 8.08
C CYS A 90 -7.29 -6.35 7.17
N SER A 91 -7.14 -6.13 5.86
CA SER A 91 -6.88 -7.22 4.90
C SER A 91 -5.51 -7.89 5.12
N ASP A 92 -4.51 -7.18 5.62
CA ASP A 92 -3.20 -7.75 5.99
C ASP A 92 -3.30 -8.63 7.25
N ILE A 93 -4.14 -8.25 8.22
CA ILE A 93 -4.42 -9.09 9.40
C ILE A 93 -5.14 -10.38 8.98
N VAL A 94 -6.12 -10.27 8.10
CA VAL A 94 -6.84 -11.43 7.54
C VAL A 94 -5.90 -12.31 6.73
N GLU A 95 -4.97 -11.73 5.97
CA GLU A 95 -3.97 -12.46 5.21
C GLU A 95 -3.13 -13.38 6.10
N VAL A 96 -2.68 -12.90 7.27
CA VAL A 96 -1.97 -13.74 8.24
C VAL A 96 -2.82 -14.93 8.70
N GLN A 97 -4.13 -14.73 8.87
CA GLN A 97 -5.05 -15.78 9.32
C GLN A 97 -5.35 -16.80 8.24
N THR A 98 -5.35 -16.38 6.97
CA THR A 98 -5.65 -17.24 5.82
C THR A 98 -4.40 -17.88 5.22
N GLY A 99 -3.22 -17.35 5.55
CA GLY A 99 -1.90 -17.84 5.12
C GLY A 99 -1.54 -17.50 3.67
N ALA A 100 -2.38 -16.73 2.98
CA ALA A 100 -2.14 -16.30 1.61
C ALA A 100 -2.96 -15.04 1.26
N TRP A 101 -2.35 -14.15 0.48
CA TRP A 101 -3.01 -12.90 0.03
C TRP A 101 -4.12 -13.12 -1.02
N TRP A 102 -4.11 -14.28 -1.71
CA TRP A 102 -5.10 -14.61 -2.75
C TRP A 102 -6.16 -15.63 -2.33
N SER A 103 -5.96 -16.32 -1.20
CA SER A 103 -6.84 -17.38 -0.73
C SER A 103 -7.34 -17.04 0.67
N PRO A 104 -8.66 -17.00 0.89
CA PRO A 104 -9.76 -17.20 -0.06
C PRO A 104 -9.85 -16.05 -1.10
N TRP A 105 -10.45 -16.33 -2.27
CA TRP A 105 -10.47 -15.40 -3.44
C TRP A 105 -11.05 -14.02 -3.14
N TRP A 106 -11.93 -13.89 -2.14
CA TRP A 106 -12.49 -12.59 -1.77
C TRP A 106 -11.44 -11.66 -1.15
N LEU A 107 -10.40 -12.21 -0.52
CA LEU A 107 -9.29 -11.43 0.03
C LEU A 107 -8.49 -10.75 -1.08
N PHE A 108 -8.28 -11.47 -2.19
CA PHE A 108 -7.69 -10.89 -3.40
C PHE A 108 -8.50 -9.69 -3.90
N VAL A 109 -9.82 -9.86 -4.04
CA VAL A 109 -10.72 -8.78 -4.51
C VAL A 109 -10.71 -7.60 -3.55
N TRP A 110 -10.69 -7.86 -2.24
CA TRP A 110 -10.57 -6.81 -1.23
C TRP A 110 -9.26 -6.03 -1.40
N LYS A 111 -8.10 -6.69 -1.40
CA LYS A 111 -6.80 -6.03 -1.54
C LYS A 111 -6.69 -5.23 -2.83
N VAL A 112 -7.10 -5.82 -3.96
CA VAL A 112 -7.09 -5.15 -5.26
C VAL A 112 -8.03 -3.94 -5.27
N SER A 113 -9.26 -4.06 -4.76
CA SER A 113 -10.21 -2.94 -4.72
C SER A 113 -9.70 -1.77 -3.86
N CYS A 114 -9.09 -2.06 -2.72
CA CYS A 114 -8.45 -1.05 -1.87
C CYS A 114 -7.26 -0.39 -2.58
N GLY A 115 -6.36 -1.18 -3.16
CA GLY A 115 -5.20 -0.68 -3.91
C GLY A 115 -5.61 0.23 -5.08
N LEU A 116 -6.60 -0.19 -5.89
CA LEU A 116 -7.14 0.63 -6.98
C LEU A 116 -7.76 1.93 -6.47
N SER A 117 -8.49 1.87 -5.35
CA SER A 117 -9.10 3.06 -4.75
C SER A 117 -8.05 4.05 -4.24
N MET A 118 -6.96 3.56 -3.63
CA MET A 118 -5.82 4.40 -3.25
C MET A 118 -5.18 5.07 -4.49
N MET A 119 -4.95 4.30 -5.56
CA MET A 119 -4.40 4.85 -6.81
C MET A 119 -5.30 5.93 -7.41
N LEU A 120 -6.62 5.71 -7.43
CA LEU A 120 -7.60 6.66 -7.94
C LEU A 120 -7.61 7.95 -7.09
N LEU A 121 -7.64 7.84 -5.76
CA LEU A 121 -7.60 9.00 -4.86
C LEU A 121 -6.29 9.78 -5.00
N PHE A 122 -5.17 9.08 -5.14
CA PHE A 122 -3.87 9.71 -5.39
C PHE A 122 -3.85 10.44 -6.74
N TRP A 123 -4.42 9.83 -7.79
CA TRP A 123 -4.57 10.48 -9.10
C TRP A 123 -5.43 11.74 -9.02
N VAL A 124 -6.59 11.67 -8.35
CA VAL A 124 -7.48 12.82 -8.12
C VAL A 124 -6.73 13.94 -7.38
N TYR A 125 -5.99 13.60 -6.33
CA TYR A 125 -5.16 14.55 -5.59
C TYR A 125 -4.12 15.24 -6.49
N LEU A 126 -3.39 14.49 -7.32
CA LEU A 126 -2.40 15.04 -8.24
C LEU A 126 -3.04 15.94 -9.30
N ARG A 127 -4.18 15.51 -9.86
CA ARG A 127 -4.95 16.27 -10.84
C ARG A 127 -5.39 17.61 -10.26
N ASP A 128 -6.04 17.60 -9.09
CA ASP A 128 -6.58 18.80 -8.46
C ASP A 128 -5.45 19.78 -8.09
N ARG A 129 -4.31 19.28 -7.63
CA ARG A 129 -3.10 20.09 -7.37
C ARG A 129 -2.51 20.69 -8.65
N ALA A 130 -2.54 19.96 -9.77
CA ALA A 130 -2.07 20.47 -11.05
C ALA A 130 -2.97 21.59 -11.61
N PHE A 131 -4.29 21.50 -11.40
CA PHE A 131 -5.22 22.56 -11.79
C PHE A 131 -5.13 23.78 -10.88
N SER A 132 -4.90 23.61 -9.57
CA SER A 132 -4.72 24.72 -8.63
C SER A 132 -3.44 25.53 -8.84
N ASN A 133 -2.45 24.99 -9.55
CA ASN A 133 -1.15 25.65 -9.81
C ASN A 133 -1.07 26.33 -11.19
N LYS A 134 -2.19 26.45 -11.92
CA LYS A 134 -2.22 27.30 -13.12
C LYS A 134 -2.32 28.77 -12.69
N PRO A 135 -1.45 29.67 -13.19
CA PRO A 135 -1.49 31.10 -12.85
C PRO A 135 -2.78 31.76 -13.33
#